data_AF-A0AAV3XD55-F1
#
_entry.id   AF-A0AAV3XD55-F1
#
_cell.length_a   1.000
_cell.length_b   1.000
_cell.length_c   1.000
_cell.angle_alpha   90.00
_cell.angle_beta   90.00
_cell.angle_gamma   90.00
#
_symmetry.space_group_name_H-M   'P 1'
#
loop_
_entity.id
_entity.type
_entity.pdbx_description
1 polymer ?
#
loop_
_entity_poly.entity_id
_entity_poly.type
_entity_poly.pdbx_seq_one_letter_code
_entity_poly.pdbx_strand_id
1 'polypeptide(L)'
;MATKLFLNLLRRKRVSSRKRKNGGFTVIELLISMLIASIVITVLLNLMIDLLQTDRREYARTETQREMQMAMDFIVNDLREAVYVYDNDRLNQQTNGVQPLKNFIPDRSGYEPILAFWKPEPIDDDSQLPNNCSGAPSNPPSEEWTKCRNLWVKRRIMTLVVYYQTKNEGEDRQKWKGISRIMRYTLRQYDISGSTRIDVNNQNQGYVEPLTTQGVEFSIWPNARVGSNDLQNKQNEAGGRPNTLNAANSPVLVDFLDHPVANRPDGFRPVPTAPRLQCPTNYTAIPPQNNPSGFDLPSFAVCVSKATPGVPPTSKKNQDVIVFLRGNPTGKAGVKIAPLLAIRTQAVARGVVDKTPVD
;
A
#
# COMPACT_ATOMS: atom_id res chain seq x y z
N MET A 1 8.35 -83.77 33.25
CA MET A 1 7.33 -83.43 32.23
C MET A 1 7.68 -82.17 31.41
N ALA A 2 8.97 -81.84 31.24
CA ALA A 2 9.43 -80.75 30.37
C ALA A 2 10.04 -81.24 29.04
N THR A 3 10.02 -82.55 28.78
CA THR A 3 10.80 -83.17 27.70
C THR A 3 10.01 -83.53 26.45
N LYS A 4 8.67 -83.55 26.48
CA LYS A 4 7.85 -83.96 25.32
C LYS A 4 7.30 -82.81 24.46
N LEU A 5 7.21 -81.59 24.99
CA LEU A 5 6.70 -80.42 24.25
C LEU A 5 7.78 -79.72 23.42
N PHE A 6 9.04 -79.75 23.88
CA PHE A 6 10.17 -79.18 23.13
C PHE A 6 10.56 -80.02 21.90
N LEU A 7 10.33 -81.33 21.95
CA LEU A 7 10.57 -82.27 20.83
C LEU A 7 9.58 -82.07 19.67
N ASN A 8 8.40 -81.50 19.91
CA ASN A 8 7.37 -81.34 18.87
C ASN A 8 7.43 -79.99 18.14
N LEU A 9 8.10 -78.98 18.71
CA LEU A 9 8.36 -77.70 18.04
C LEU A 9 9.66 -77.72 17.21
N LEU A 10 10.64 -78.55 17.58
CA LEU A 10 11.87 -78.72 16.80
C LEU A 10 11.69 -79.61 15.56
N ARG A 11 10.63 -80.42 15.49
CA ARG A 11 10.41 -81.36 14.36
C ARG A 11 9.62 -80.79 13.19
N ARG A 12 9.26 -79.49 13.21
CA ARG A 12 8.68 -78.77 12.05
C ARG A 12 9.70 -77.97 11.25
N LYS A 13 11.00 -78.07 11.56
CA LYS A 13 12.09 -77.76 10.63
C LYS A 13 12.28 -78.92 9.64
N ARG A 14 11.32 -79.14 8.74
CA ARG A 14 11.62 -79.76 7.44
C ARG A 14 12.12 -78.67 6.51
N VAL A 15 13.38 -78.31 6.73
CA VAL A 15 14.20 -77.64 5.71
C VAL A 15 14.31 -78.64 4.56
N SER A 16 13.43 -78.48 3.58
CA SER A 16 13.68 -79.02 2.25
C SER A 16 14.95 -78.34 1.76
N SER A 17 16.04 -79.10 1.73
CA SER A 17 17.22 -78.78 0.94
C SER A 17 16.83 -78.81 -0.53
N ARG A 18 16.16 -77.74 -0.99
CA ARG A 18 16.16 -77.39 -2.40
C ARG A 18 17.58 -76.92 -2.68
N LYS A 19 18.30 -77.70 -3.49
CA LYS A 19 19.57 -77.29 -4.11
C LYS A 19 19.47 -75.81 -4.45
N ARG A 20 20.22 -74.97 -3.73
CA ARG A 20 20.40 -73.57 -4.10
C ARG A 20 21.09 -73.61 -5.46
N LYS A 21 20.30 -73.47 -6.52
CA LYS A 21 20.82 -73.03 -7.81
C LYS A 21 21.31 -71.62 -7.54
N ASN A 22 22.60 -71.48 -7.24
CA ASN A 22 23.28 -70.20 -7.32
C ASN A 22 23.31 -69.85 -8.82
N GLY A 23 22.18 -69.38 -9.34
CA GLY A 23 22.16 -68.67 -10.62
C GLY A 23 22.84 -67.35 -10.35
N GLY A 24 24.10 -67.21 -10.77
CA GLY A 24 24.72 -65.91 -10.86
C GLY A 24 23.87 -65.04 -11.79
N PHE A 25 23.71 -63.78 -11.43
CA PHE A 25 23.05 -62.82 -12.30
C PHE A 25 23.82 -62.72 -13.60
N THR A 26 23.09 -62.80 -14.71
CA THR A 26 23.70 -62.55 -16.01
C THR A 26 24.01 -61.05 -16.11
N VAL A 27 25.11 -60.68 -16.77
CA VAL A 27 25.48 -59.27 -16.95
C VAL A 27 24.36 -58.47 -17.63
N ILE A 28 23.56 -59.11 -18.49
CA ILE A 28 22.44 -58.48 -19.17
C ILE A 28 21.23 -58.19 -18.27
N GLU A 29 20.93 -59.04 -17.28
CA GLU A 29 19.90 -58.75 -16.27
C GLU A 29 20.30 -57.56 -15.40
N LEU A 30 21.58 -57.46 -15.02
CA LEU A 30 22.09 -56.30 -14.29
C LEU A 30 21.98 -55.03 -15.12
N LEU A 31 22.29 -55.09 -16.41
CA LEU A 31 22.19 -53.94 -17.32
C LEU A 31 20.74 -53.46 -17.49
N ILE A 32 19.79 -54.39 -17.68
CA ILE A 32 18.36 -54.07 -17.77
C ILE A 32 17.86 -53.49 -16.44
N SER A 33 18.26 -54.06 -15.31
CA SER A 33 17.85 -53.56 -13.99
C SER A 33 18.34 -52.13 -13.74
N MET A 34 19.57 -51.82 -14.16
CA MET A 34 20.16 -50.47 -14.04
C MET A 34 19.45 -49.47 -14.95
N LEU A 35 19.05 -49.90 -16.15
CA LEU A 35 18.28 -49.08 -17.09
C LEU A 35 16.87 -48.78 -16.56
N ILE A 36 16.18 -49.76 -15.98
CA ILE A 36 14.86 -49.53 -15.38
C ILE A 36 14.99 -48.62 -14.15
N ALA A 37 16.00 -48.87 -13.30
CA ALA A 37 16.25 -48.04 -12.14
C ALA A 37 16.55 -46.58 -12.50
N SER A 38 17.35 -46.34 -13.54
CA SER A 38 17.65 -44.97 -13.99
C SER A 38 16.39 -44.25 -14.48
N ILE A 39 15.54 -44.92 -15.26
CA ILE A 39 14.26 -44.37 -15.72
C ILE A 39 13.36 -43.99 -14.53
N VAL A 40 13.22 -44.89 -13.55
CA VAL A 40 12.39 -44.63 -12.35
C VAL A 40 12.94 -43.44 -11.55
N ILE A 41 14.25 -43.37 -11.34
CA ILE A 41 14.89 -42.26 -10.63
C ILE A 41 14.66 -40.94 -11.36
N THR A 42 14.79 -40.91 -12.69
CA THR A 42 14.53 -39.69 -13.48
C THR A 42 13.08 -39.22 -13.35
N VAL A 43 12.11 -40.14 -13.38
CA VAL A 43 10.69 -39.79 -13.19
C VAL A 43 10.43 -39.21 -11.79
N LEU A 44 11.00 -39.84 -10.75
CA LEU A 44 10.84 -39.36 -9.36
C LEU A 44 11.50 -38.00 -9.15
N LEU A 45 12.68 -37.76 -9.74
CA LEU A 45 13.37 -36.48 -9.67
C LEU A 45 12.57 -35.36 -10.35
N ASN A 46 12.01 -35.63 -11.52
CA ASN A 46 11.15 -34.66 -12.22
C ASN A 46 9.89 -34.34 -11.42
N LEU A 47 9.22 -35.35 -10.85
CA LEU A 47 8.07 -35.17 -9.97
C LEU A 47 8.43 -34.28 -8.76
N MET A 48 9.57 -34.53 -8.13
CA MET A 48 10.03 -33.73 -6.98
C MET A 48 10.30 -32.27 -7.37
N ILE A 49 10.89 -32.02 -8.55
CA ILE A 49 11.10 -30.66 -9.05
C ILE A 49 9.76 -29.94 -9.25
N ASP A 50 8.77 -30.60 -9.83
CA ASP A 50 7.45 -30.02 -10.06
C ASP A 50 6.70 -29.70 -8.75
N LEU A 51 6.83 -30.58 -7.75
CA LEU A 51 6.28 -30.33 -6.41
C LEU A 51 6.97 -29.14 -5.75
N LEU A 52 8.29 -29.09 -5.77
CA LEU A 52 9.05 -27.96 -5.18
C LEU A 52 8.75 -26.63 -5.89
N GLN A 53 8.54 -26.64 -7.20
CA GLN A 53 8.14 -25.44 -7.95
C GLN A 53 6.73 -24.99 -7.59
N THR A 54 5.80 -25.95 -7.46
CA THR A 54 4.41 -25.69 -7.03
C THR A 54 4.38 -25.11 -5.62
N ASP A 55 5.10 -25.73 -4.68
CA ASP A 55 5.17 -25.27 -3.28
C ASP A 55 5.73 -23.84 -3.19
N ARG A 56 6.79 -23.54 -3.94
CA ARG A 56 7.36 -22.18 -4.00
C ARG A 56 6.36 -21.17 -4.56
N ARG A 57 5.60 -21.53 -5.58
CA ARG A 57 4.59 -20.67 -6.20
C ARG A 57 3.43 -20.39 -5.25
N GLU A 58 2.91 -21.41 -4.57
CA GLU A 58 1.82 -21.27 -3.61
C GLU A 58 2.27 -20.51 -2.35
N TYR A 59 3.51 -20.73 -1.89
CA TYR A 59 4.10 -19.94 -0.81
C TYR A 59 4.19 -18.45 -1.19
N ALA A 60 4.77 -18.14 -2.34
CA ALA A 60 4.89 -16.76 -2.81
C ALA A 60 3.53 -16.08 -2.98
N ARG A 61 2.53 -16.81 -3.48
CA ARG A 61 1.16 -16.33 -3.63
C ARG A 61 0.51 -16.02 -2.29
N THR A 62 0.60 -16.95 -1.34
CA THR A 62 0.05 -16.79 0.01
C THR A 62 0.69 -15.61 0.72
N GLU A 63 2.00 -15.47 0.59
CA GLU A 63 2.74 -14.36 1.20
C GLU A 63 2.37 -13.01 0.57
N THR A 64 2.32 -12.92 -0.77
CA THR A 64 1.83 -11.70 -1.44
C THR A 64 0.41 -11.37 -0.98
N GLN A 65 -0.50 -12.35 -0.90
CA GLN A 65 -1.87 -12.09 -0.44
C GLN A 65 -1.90 -11.53 0.99
N ARG A 66 -1.09 -12.08 1.90
CA ARG A 66 -0.96 -11.60 3.28
C ARG A 66 -0.42 -10.17 3.34
N GLU A 67 0.66 -9.88 2.61
CA GLU A 67 1.24 -8.53 2.48
C GLU A 67 0.22 -7.52 1.93
N MET A 68 -0.53 -7.90 0.91
CA MET A 68 -1.57 -7.07 0.30
C MET A 68 -2.72 -6.79 1.28
N GLN A 69 -3.16 -7.77 2.07
CA GLN A 69 -4.19 -7.59 3.09
C GLN A 69 -3.72 -6.64 4.20
N MET A 70 -2.50 -6.81 4.71
CA MET A 70 -1.94 -5.89 5.71
C MET A 70 -1.85 -4.45 5.19
N ALA A 71 -1.39 -4.26 3.94
CA ALA A 71 -1.34 -2.93 3.33
C ALA A 71 -2.74 -2.34 3.15
N MET A 72 -3.71 -3.16 2.75
CA MET A 72 -5.10 -2.74 2.60
C MET A 72 -5.71 -2.30 3.94
N ASP A 73 -5.53 -3.09 4.99
CA ASP A 73 -6.03 -2.78 6.33
C ASP A 73 -5.41 -1.48 6.87
N PHE A 74 -4.12 -1.28 6.62
CA PHE A 74 -3.44 -0.04 6.98
C PHE A 74 -4.06 1.18 6.27
N ILE A 75 -4.24 1.12 4.94
CA ILE A 75 -4.85 2.20 4.16
C ILE A 75 -6.29 2.48 4.63
N VAL A 76 -7.08 1.43 4.88
CA VAL A 76 -8.47 1.55 5.35
C VAL A 76 -8.54 2.19 6.73
N ASN A 77 -7.65 1.82 7.64
CA ASN A 77 -7.62 2.43 8.98
C ASN A 77 -7.29 3.92 8.90
N ASP A 78 -6.30 4.28 8.08
CA ASP A 78 -5.98 5.68 7.75
C ASP A 78 -7.18 6.43 7.15
N LEU A 79 -7.92 5.80 6.24
CA LEU A 79 -9.13 6.37 5.62
C LEU A 79 -10.29 6.57 6.59
N ARG A 80 -10.46 5.69 7.58
CA ARG A 80 -11.52 5.82 8.59
C ARG A 80 -11.35 7.09 9.43
N GLU A 81 -10.11 7.52 9.66
CA GLU A 81 -9.76 8.75 10.38
C GLU A 81 -9.85 10.00 9.49
N ALA A 82 -9.96 9.84 8.17
CA ALA A 82 -9.95 10.96 7.24
C ALA A 82 -11.13 11.92 7.45
N VAL A 83 -10.82 13.21 7.40
CA VAL A 83 -11.77 14.33 7.45
C VAL A 83 -12.22 14.71 6.04
N TYR A 84 -11.28 14.73 5.10
CA TYR A 84 -11.54 15.09 3.70
C TYR A 84 -10.67 14.22 2.78
N VAL A 85 -11.31 13.56 1.83
CA VAL A 85 -10.66 12.74 0.79
C VAL A 85 -10.77 13.47 -0.55
N TYR A 86 -9.64 13.62 -1.22
CA TYR A 86 -9.59 14.24 -2.55
C TYR A 86 -10.12 13.26 -3.60
N ASP A 87 -11.07 13.75 -4.40
CA ASP A 87 -11.52 13.05 -5.61
C ASP A 87 -10.54 13.30 -6.78
N ASN A 88 -10.80 12.67 -7.92
CA ASN A 88 -9.94 12.83 -9.09
C ASN A 88 -9.88 14.28 -9.60
N ASP A 89 -11.00 14.99 -9.51
CA ASP A 89 -11.15 16.34 -10.06
C ASP A 89 -10.36 17.37 -9.25
N ARG A 90 -10.13 17.11 -7.96
CA ARG A 90 -9.27 17.93 -7.08
C ARG A 90 -7.83 17.42 -7.02
N LEU A 91 -7.60 16.12 -7.17
CA LEU A 91 -6.25 15.56 -7.10
C LEU A 91 -5.45 15.79 -8.38
N ASN A 92 -6.07 15.57 -9.54
CA ASN A 92 -5.37 15.46 -10.84
C ASN A 92 -5.82 16.47 -11.90
N GLN A 93 -6.99 17.10 -11.73
CA GLN A 93 -7.53 18.05 -12.73
C GLN A 93 -7.62 19.47 -12.17
N GLN A 94 -7.52 20.45 -13.07
CA GLN A 94 -7.82 21.83 -12.71
C GLN A 94 -9.33 22.05 -12.78
N THR A 95 -9.93 22.46 -11.66
CA THR A 95 -11.39 22.65 -11.56
C THR A 95 -11.70 24.07 -11.11
N ASN A 96 -12.44 24.83 -11.92
CA ASN A 96 -12.86 26.21 -11.62
C ASN A 96 -11.69 27.14 -11.21
N GLY A 97 -10.57 27.08 -11.94
CA GLY A 97 -9.39 27.90 -11.66
C GLY A 97 -8.53 27.41 -10.49
N VAL A 98 -8.95 26.37 -9.76
CA VAL A 98 -8.17 25.74 -8.69
C VAL A 98 -7.21 24.73 -9.31
N GLN A 99 -5.91 24.92 -9.12
CA GLN A 99 -4.90 23.95 -9.55
C GLN A 99 -5.02 22.63 -8.78
N PRO A 100 -4.69 21.48 -9.42
CA PRO A 100 -4.78 20.16 -8.78
C PRO A 100 -3.80 20.01 -7.60
N LEU A 101 -4.19 19.22 -6.60
CA LEU A 101 -3.35 18.92 -5.43
C LEU A 101 -1.97 18.37 -5.82
N LYS A 102 -1.88 17.60 -6.91
CA LYS A 102 -0.61 17.06 -7.45
C LYS A 102 0.47 18.12 -7.65
N ASN A 103 0.10 19.39 -7.90
CA ASN A 103 1.04 20.49 -8.09
C ASN A 103 1.67 21.01 -6.78
N PHE A 104 1.07 20.70 -5.62
CA PHE A 104 1.44 21.25 -4.32
C PHE A 104 2.06 20.23 -3.37
N ILE A 105 1.88 18.94 -3.65
CA ILE A 105 2.60 17.84 -2.98
C ILE A 105 3.91 17.59 -3.72
N PRO A 106 4.96 16.98 -3.13
CA PRO A 106 6.17 16.73 -3.88
C PRO A 106 5.87 15.84 -5.10
N ASP A 107 6.50 16.14 -6.23
CA ASP A 107 6.36 15.42 -7.49
C ASP A 107 7.70 14.87 -7.92
N ARG A 108 7.65 13.65 -8.44
CA ARG A 108 8.80 12.94 -8.95
C ARG A 108 8.33 12.10 -10.13
N SER A 109 9.10 12.15 -11.21
CA SER A 109 8.85 11.31 -12.38
C SER A 109 8.74 9.84 -11.98
N GLY A 110 7.67 9.18 -12.43
CA GLY A 110 7.37 7.78 -12.10
C GLY A 110 6.60 7.55 -10.80
N TYR A 111 6.15 8.60 -10.11
CA TYR A 111 5.32 8.52 -8.91
C TYR A 111 3.93 9.07 -9.23
N GLU A 112 2.91 8.23 -9.08
CA GLU A 112 1.53 8.65 -9.32
C GLU A 112 0.75 8.70 -7.99
N PRO A 113 0.19 9.87 -7.61
CA PRO A 113 -0.65 9.95 -6.43
C PRO A 113 -2.00 9.30 -6.72
N ILE A 114 -2.36 8.30 -5.92
CA ILE A 114 -3.58 7.52 -6.11
C ILE A 114 -4.63 7.88 -5.06
N LEU A 115 -4.21 8.17 -3.84
CA LEU A 115 -5.11 8.50 -2.75
C LEU A 115 -4.52 9.63 -1.92
N ALA A 116 -5.27 10.70 -1.70
CA ALA A 116 -4.87 11.81 -0.84
C ALA A 116 -6.03 12.19 0.09
N PHE A 117 -5.73 12.43 1.35
CA PHE A 117 -6.73 12.87 2.32
C PHE A 117 -6.08 13.57 3.51
N TRP A 118 -6.87 14.40 4.18
CA TRP A 118 -6.53 15.01 5.47
C TRP A 118 -7.06 14.15 6.60
N LYS A 119 -6.24 13.93 7.62
CA LYS A 119 -6.68 13.32 8.88
C LYS A 119 -6.12 14.08 10.10
N PRO A 120 -6.83 14.09 11.24
CA PRO A 120 -6.26 14.57 12.49
C PRO A 120 -5.26 13.52 12.99
N GLU A 121 -4.09 13.99 13.41
CA GLU A 121 -3.07 13.20 14.05
C GLU A 121 -3.02 13.61 15.53
N PRO A 122 -3.26 12.68 16.47
CA PRO A 122 -3.22 13.00 17.89
C PRO A 122 -1.78 13.29 18.35
N ILE A 123 -1.65 14.13 19.38
CA ILE A 123 -0.41 14.30 20.12
C ILE A 123 -0.55 13.51 21.42
N ASP A 124 -0.01 12.31 21.42
CA ASP A 124 -0.22 11.32 22.49
C ASP A 124 0.59 11.62 23.75
N ASP A 125 1.74 12.30 23.61
CA ASP A 125 2.66 12.56 24.71
C ASP A 125 2.70 14.05 25.06
N ASP A 126 2.44 14.38 26.33
CA ASP A 126 2.56 15.73 26.88
C ASP A 126 4.00 16.26 26.74
N SER A 127 5.00 15.37 26.69
CA SER A 127 6.39 15.74 26.48
C SER A 127 6.61 16.41 25.11
N GLN A 128 5.78 16.09 24.11
CA GLN A 128 5.84 16.63 22.75
C GLN A 128 5.16 17.98 22.61
N LEU A 129 4.28 18.36 23.54
CA LEU A 129 3.60 19.63 23.48
C LEU A 129 4.62 20.78 23.61
N PRO A 130 4.37 21.92 22.92
CA PRO A 130 5.20 23.10 23.07
C PRO A 130 5.31 23.46 24.55
N ASN A 131 6.50 23.92 24.98
CA ASN A 131 6.70 24.48 26.32
C ASN A 131 5.57 25.45 26.65
N ASN A 132 5.19 25.51 27.93
CA ASN A 132 4.16 26.39 28.47
C ASN A 132 4.06 27.64 27.62
N CYS A 133 2.86 27.97 27.12
CA CYS A 133 2.58 29.23 26.42
C CYS A 133 2.66 30.39 27.44
N SER A 134 3.75 30.44 28.21
CA SER A 134 3.98 31.17 29.43
C SER A 134 4.44 32.57 29.07
N GLY A 135 3.44 33.34 28.72
CA GLY A 135 3.41 34.80 28.73
C GLY A 135 1.95 35.16 28.92
N ALA A 136 1.67 36.24 29.65
CA ALA A 136 0.36 36.87 29.52
C ALA A 136 0.16 37.17 28.02
N PRO A 137 -0.98 36.83 27.42
CA PRO A 137 -1.22 37.22 26.04
C PRO A 137 -1.02 38.74 25.95
N SER A 138 -0.21 39.19 24.99
CA SER A 138 -0.26 40.58 24.54
C SER A 138 -1.71 40.89 24.15
N ASN A 139 -2.10 42.16 24.15
CA ASN A 139 -3.42 42.54 23.63
C ASN A 139 -3.21 43.37 22.36
N PRO A 140 -3.39 42.79 21.15
CA PRO A 140 -3.88 41.44 20.85
C PRO A 140 -2.83 40.32 21.06
N PRO A 141 -3.24 39.05 21.28
CA PRO A 141 -2.31 37.94 21.48
C PRO A 141 -1.46 37.72 20.24
N SER A 142 -0.18 37.41 20.42
CA SER A 142 0.70 37.07 19.31
C SER A 142 0.20 35.81 18.59
N GLU A 143 0.50 35.69 17.31
CA GLU A 143 0.16 34.53 16.50
C GLU A 143 0.77 33.24 17.08
N GLU A 144 2.01 33.33 17.59
CA GLU A 144 2.73 32.24 18.23
C GLU A 144 2.00 31.74 19.50
N TRP A 145 1.55 32.66 20.36
CA TRP A 145 0.81 32.32 21.57
C TRP A 145 -0.52 31.65 21.22
N THR A 146 -1.20 32.14 20.18
CA THR A 146 -2.46 31.58 19.69
C THR A 146 -2.26 30.17 19.12
N LYS A 147 -1.21 29.95 18.32
CA LYS A 147 -0.84 28.61 17.81
C LYS A 147 -0.51 27.64 18.95
N CYS A 148 0.33 28.07 19.90
CA CYS A 148 0.67 27.28 21.09
C CYS A 148 -0.57 26.89 21.90
N ARG A 149 -1.42 27.86 22.24
CA ARG A 149 -2.64 27.62 23.03
C ARG A 149 -3.61 26.70 22.30
N ASN A 150 -3.77 26.87 20.99
CA ASN A 150 -4.62 26.00 20.18
C ASN A 150 -4.13 24.55 20.16
N LEU A 151 -2.82 24.31 20.10
CA LEU A 151 -2.27 22.95 20.18
C LEU A 151 -2.51 22.30 21.54
N TRP A 152 -2.32 23.05 22.62
CA TRP A 152 -2.60 22.58 23.99
C TRP A 152 -4.07 22.20 24.20
N VAL A 153 -5.00 22.95 23.61
CA VAL A 153 -6.44 22.67 23.72
C VAL A 153 -6.87 21.55 22.77
N LYS A 154 -6.45 21.60 21.51
CA LYS A 154 -6.89 20.65 20.47
C LYS A 154 -6.23 19.27 20.61
N ARG A 155 -4.98 19.21 21.12
CA ARG A 155 -4.14 18.01 21.22
C ARG A 155 -4.07 17.16 19.96
N ARG A 156 -4.22 17.81 18.80
CA ARG A 156 -4.18 17.18 17.48
C ARG A 156 -3.73 18.21 16.44
N ILE A 157 -3.03 17.73 15.43
CA ILE A 157 -2.67 18.49 14.24
C ILE A 157 -3.34 17.87 13.01
N MET A 158 -3.51 18.65 11.94
CA MET A 158 -3.96 18.10 10.68
C MET A 158 -2.75 17.61 9.89
N THR A 159 -2.87 16.42 9.30
CA THR A 159 -1.82 15.83 8.47
C THR A 159 -2.41 15.44 7.13
N LEU A 160 -1.77 15.90 6.06
CA LEU A 160 -2.09 15.45 4.70
C LEU A 160 -1.34 14.16 4.44
N VAL A 161 -2.07 13.10 4.13
CA VAL A 161 -1.54 11.78 3.77
C VAL A 161 -1.75 11.57 2.28
N VAL A 162 -0.70 11.15 1.58
CA VAL A 162 -0.76 10.80 0.16
C VAL A 162 -0.14 9.43 -0.06
N TYR A 163 -0.88 8.55 -0.71
CA TYR A 163 -0.37 7.27 -1.20
C TYR A 163 -0.02 7.38 -2.67
N TYR A 164 1.23 7.03 -2.96
CA TYR A 164 1.77 6.98 -4.32
C TYR A 164 1.94 5.54 -4.75
N GLN A 165 1.70 5.29 -6.04
CA GLN A 165 2.20 4.10 -6.72
C GLN A 165 3.43 4.48 -7.54
N THR A 166 4.49 3.68 -7.46
CA THR A 166 5.69 3.86 -8.29
C THR A 166 6.23 2.53 -8.80
N LYS A 167 6.87 2.56 -9.97
CA LYS A 167 7.50 1.39 -10.60
C LYS A 167 8.90 1.18 -10.04
N ASN A 168 9.29 -0.08 -9.83
CA ASN A 168 10.65 -0.41 -9.42
C ASN A 168 11.52 -0.61 -10.68
N GLU A 169 12.28 0.41 -11.03
CA GLU A 169 13.15 0.46 -12.22
C GLU A 169 14.57 0.89 -11.84
N GLY A 170 15.57 0.51 -12.64
CA GLY A 170 16.97 0.87 -12.39
C GLY A 170 17.49 0.44 -11.02
N GLU A 171 18.05 1.38 -10.28
CA GLU A 171 18.63 1.16 -8.93
C GLU A 171 17.60 0.68 -7.91
N ASP A 172 16.32 1.02 -8.07
CA ASP A 172 15.26 0.58 -7.16
C ASP A 172 15.18 -0.96 -7.10
N ARG A 173 15.51 -1.66 -8.20
CA ARG A 173 15.50 -3.14 -8.25
C ARG A 173 16.54 -3.82 -7.37
N GLN A 174 17.55 -3.07 -6.91
CA GLN A 174 18.53 -3.60 -5.97
C GLN A 174 17.91 -3.76 -4.59
N LYS A 175 17.14 -2.76 -4.14
CA LYS A 175 16.45 -2.73 -2.84
C LYS A 175 15.10 -3.46 -2.86
N TRP A 176 14.35 -3.31 -3.94
CA TRP A 176 12.96 -3.72 -4.08
C TRP A 176 12.82 -4.74 -5.20
N LYS A 177 12.19 -5.89 -4.93
CA LYS A 177 12.18 -7.04 -5.86
C LYS A 177 10.89 -7.16 -6.66
N GLY A 178 9.80 -6.56 -6.19
CA GLY A 178 8.57 -6.54 -6.97
C GLY A 178 8.61 -5.52 -8.10
N ILE A 179 7.56 -5.50 -8.92
CA ILE A 179 7.50 -4.68 -10.14
C ILE A 179 7.12 -3.23 -9.82
N SER A 180 6.28 -3.02 -8.82
CA SER A 180 5.87 -1.69 -8.36
C SER A 180 5.51 -1.73 -6.88
N ARG A 181 5.53 -0.56 -6.24
CA ARG A 181 5.32 -0.43 -4.79
C ARG A 181 4.34 0.68 -4.45
N ILE A 182 3.73 0.59 -3.27
CA ILE A 182 2.99 1.70 -2.64
C ILE A 182 3.90 2.38 -1.64
N MET A 183 4.00 3.69 -1.77
CA MET A 183 4.65 4.53 -0.77
C MET A 183 3.64 5.47 -0.12
N ARG A 184 3.89 5.79 1.15
CA ARG A 184 3.11 6.76 1.89
C ARG A 184 3.94 7.99 2.16
N TYR A 185 3.40 9.14 1.77
CA TYR A 185 3.90 10.46 2.10
C TYR A 185 2.99 11.10 3.13
N THR A 186 3.58 11.85 4.06
CA THR A 186 2.86 12.62 5.06
C THR A 186 3.42 14.02 5.15
N LEU A 187 2.56 15.01 5.00
CA LEU A 187 2.86 16.41 5.28
C LEU A 187 2.21 16.77 6.62
N ARG A 188 3.00 16.64 7.69
CA ARG A 188 2.63 17.04 9.05
C ARG A 188 2.82 18.55 9.21
N GLN A 189 2.10 19.17 10.15
CA GLN A 189 2.28 20.59 10.48
C GLN A 189 3.67 20.91 11.02
N TYR A 190 4.13 20.07 11.95
CA TYR A 190 5.39 20.20 12.63
C TYR A 190 6.17 18.89 12.47
N ASP A 191 7.48 18.98 12.29
CA ASP A 191 8.34 17.82 12.41
C ASP A 191 8.77 17.66 13.87
N ILE A 192 8.74 16.42 14.35
CA ILE A 192 9.19 16.01 15.69
C ILE A 192 10.49 15.21 15.55
N SER A 193 10.99 15.00 14.32
CA SER A 193 12.21 14.24 14.07
C SER A 193 13.44 15.03 14.57
N GLY A 194 13.93 14.64 15.76
CA GLY A 194 15.12 15.23 16.38
C GLY A 194 14.86 16.27 17.48
N SER A 195 13.59 16.61 17.76
CA SER A 195 13.21 17.43 18.93
C SER A 195 12.30 16.63 19.86
N THR A 196 12.43 16.81 21.17
CA THR A 196 11.47 16.25 22.13
C THR A 196 10.15 17.00 22.14
N ARG A 197 10.11 18.24 21.61
CA ARG A 197 8.96 19.15 21.66
C ARG A 197 8.65 19.78 20.31
N ILE A 198 7.37 20.03 20.06
CA ILE A 198 6.90 20.80 18.92
C ILE A 198 7.31 22.26 19.08
N ASP A 199 8.01 22.79 18.08
CA ASP A 199 8.26 24.21 17.93
C ASP A 199 7.16 24.81 17.03
N VAL A 200 6.31 25.66 17.61
CA VAL A 200 5.19 26.29 16.89
C VAL A 200 5.63 27.27 15.82
N ASN A 201 6.88 27.72 15.87
CA ASN A 201 7.47 28.68 14.94
C ASN A 201 8.18 27.97 13.76
N ASN A 202 8.44 26.67 13.88
CA ASN A 202 9.10 25.88 12.84
C ASN A 202 8.11 24.89 12.20
N GLN A 203 7.27 25.39 11.30
CA GLN A 203 6.36 24.56 10.51
C GLN A 203 7.08 23.88 9.35
N ASN A 204 6.61 22.70 8.95
CA ASN A 204 7.13 22.02 7.79
C ASN A 204 6.93 22.85 6.51
N GLN A 205 7.97 22.87 5.67
CA GLN A 205 7.93 23.54 4.38
C GLN A 205 6.71 23.09 3.56
N GLY A 206 5.96 24.07 3.08
CA GLY A 206 4.78 23.87 2.26
C GLY A 206 3.53 23.42 3.00
N TYR A 207 3.56 23.36 4.34
CA TYR A 207 2.37 23.13 5.13
C TYR A 207 1.53 24.41 5.24
N VAL A 208 0.24 24.32 4.93
CA VAL A 208 -0.75 25.37 5.16
C VAL A 208 -1.91 24.75 5.92
N GLU A 209 -2.26 25.30 7.08
CA GLU A 209 -3.32 24.71 7.89
C GLU A 209 -4.70 24.98 7.27
N PRO A 210 -5.47 23.95 6.88
CA PRO A 210 -6.82 24.13 6.37
C PRO A 210 -7.75 24.63 7.48
N LEU A 211 -8.73 25.48 7.14
CA LEU A 211 -9.74 26.06 8.03
C LEU A 211 -9.24 27.10 9.05
N THR A 212 -8.02 26.97 9.56
CA THR A 212 -7.43 27.97 10.47
C THR A 212 -6.90 29.18 9.69
N THR A 213 -6.37 28.96 8.49
CA THR A 213 -5.90 30.04 7.61
C THR A 213 -7.09 30.68 6.90
N GLN A 214 -7.24 32.01 7.02
CA GLN A 214 -8.38 32.73 6.45
C GLN A 214 -8.52 32.45 4.95
N GLY A 215 -9.70 31.96 4.56
CA GLY A 215 -10.03 31.66 3.16
C GLY A 215 -9.46 30.35 2.60
N VAL A 216 -8.74 29.55 3.40
CA VAL A 216 -8.24 28.22 2.97
C VAL A 216 -9.20 27.12 3.43
N GLU A 217 -9.66 26.31 2.49
CA GLU A 217 -10.49 25.13 2.74
C GLU A 217 -9.82 23.87 2.20
N PHE A 218 -10.23 22.69 2.68
CA PHE A 218 -9.69 21.41 2.17
C PHE A 218 -9.83 21.27 0.65
N SER A 219 -10.95 21.72 0.08
CA SER A 219 -11.27 21.54 -1.35
C SER A 219 -10.42 22.39 -2.31
N ILE A 220 -9.81 23.48 -1.80
CA ILE A 220 -9.00 24.42 -2.58
C ILE A 220 -7.57 24.54 -2.09
N TRP A 221 -7.20 23.74 -1.08
CA TRP A 221 -5.87 23.72 -0.50
C TRP A 221 -4.79 23.56 -1.59
N PRO A 222 -3.66 24.29 -1.50
CA PRO A 222 -3.24 25.22 -0.44
C PRO A 222 -3.65 26.69 -0.70
N ASN A 223 -4.62 26.93 -1.59
CA ASN A 223 -5.01 28.28 -1.96
C ASN A 223 -6.00 28.88 -0.95
N ALA A 224 -5.85 30.18 -0.70
CA ALA A 224 -6.81 31.00 0.03
C ALA A 224 -7.66 31.82 -0.94
N ARG A 225 -8.95 31.99 -0.65
CA ARG A 225 -9.80 32.96 -1.34
C ARG A 225 -9.49 34.37 -0.84
N VAL A 226 -9.02 35.22 -1.74
CA VAL A 226 -8.69 36.64 -1.46
C VAL A 226 -9.61 37.52 -2.31
N GLY A 227 -10.91 37.48 -1.99
CA GLY A 227 -11.97 38.11 -2.78
C GLY A 227 -12.88 37.10 -3.48
N SER A 228 -13.75 37.57 -4.38
CA SER A 228 -14.80 36.74 -4.97
C SER A 228 -14.28 35.66 -5.92
N ASN A 229 -13.18 35.92 -6.66
CA ASN A 229 -12.66 35.01 -7.69
C ASN A 229 -11.15 34.75 -7.60
N ASP A 230 -10.40 35.45 -6.74
CA ASP A 230 -8.95 35.34 -6.70
C ASP A 230 -8.51 34.28 -5.68
N LEU A 231 -7.61 33.41 -6.14
CA LEU A 231 -6.98 32.37 -5.35
C LEU A 231 -5.50 32.71 -5.16
N GLN A 232 -5.08 32.84 -3.91
CA GLN A 232 -3.68 33.05 -3.56
C GLN A 232 -3.10 31.75 -3.00
N ASN A 233 -2.03 31.25 -3.62
CA ASN A 233 -1.30 30.09 -3.10
C ASN A 233 -0.56 30.45 -1.80
N LYS A 234 -1.06 29.99 -0.65
CA LYS A 234 -0.45 30.21 0.66
C LYS A 234 0.77 29.33 0.92
N GLN A 235 0.99 28.31 0.10
CA GLN A 235 2.17 27.47 0.21
C GLN A 235 3.46 28.25 -0.06
N ASN A 236 3.41 29.29 -0.91
CA ASN A 236 4.55 30.15 -1.18
C ASN A 236 5.01 30.94 0.05
N GLU A 237 4.08 31.28 0.95
CA GLU A 237 4.36 31.93 2.23
C GLU A 237 4.96 30.93 3.24
N ALA A 238 4.64 29.64 3.10
CA ALA A 238 5.16 28.54 3.92
C ALA A 238 6.46 27.93 3.37
N GLY A 239 7.30 28.70 2.67
CA GLY A 239 8.56 28.22 2.09
C GLY A 239 8.42 27.44 0.77
N GLY A 240 7.24 27.46 0.15
CA GLY A 240 6.98 26.85 -1.16
C GLY A 240 6.67 25.35 -1.08
N ARG A 241 6.68 24.70 -2.24
CA ARG A 241 6.35 23.27 -2.37
C ARG A 241 7.28 22.40 -1.49
N PRO A 242 6.75 21.43 -0.72
CA PRO A 242 7.58 20.54 0.07
C PRO A 242 8.55 19.76 -0.83
N ASN A 243 9.82 19.70 -0.43
CA ASN A 243 10.90 19.04 -1.19
C ASN A 243 11.07 17.55 -0.84
N THR A 244 10.31 17.01 0.14
CA THR A 244 10.54 15.70 0.76
C THR A 244 9.75 14.55 0.12
N LEU A 245 10.07 14.19 -1.13
CA LEU A 245 9.88 12.81 -1.62
C LEU A 245 11.23 12.08 -1.69
N ASN A 246 11.95 12.06 -0.57
CA ASN A 246 13.15 11.24 -0.46
C ASN A 246 12.71 9.77 -0.33
N ALA A 247 12.66 9.06 -1.47
CA ALA A 247 12.30 7.64 -1.55
C ALA A 247 13.18 6.72 -0.69
N ALA A 248 14.33 7.20 -0.21
CA ALA A 248 15.14 6.52 0.78
C ALA A 248 14.45 6.41 2.15
N ASN A 249 13.63 7.42 2.52
CA ASN A 249 13.05 7.60 3.85
C ASN A 249 11.52 7.56 3.89
N SER A 250 10.83 7.56 2.74
CA SER A 250 9.38 7.38 2.72
C SER A 250 9.01 5.91 3.02
N PRO A 251 8.10 5.64 3.96
CA PRO A 251 7.69 4.28 4.28
C PRO A 251 7.02 3.62 3.07
N VAL A 252 7.54 2.45 2.70
CA VAL A 252 6.96 1.57 1.67
C VAL A 252 6.03 0.59 2.37
N LEU A 253 4.77 0.53 1.93
CA LEU A 253 3.77 -0.37 2.52
C LEU A 253 3.87 -1.78 1.93
N VAL A 254 4.00 -1.86 0.61
CA VAL A 254 4.06 -3.12 -0.11
C VAL A 254 4.84 -2.95 -1.40
N ASP A 255 5.64 -3.96 -1.74
CA ASP A 255 6.57 -3.96 -2.87
C ASP A 255 6.15 -4.89 -4.04
N PHE A 256 5.21 -5.81 -3.80
CA PHE A 256 4.78 -6.80 -4.80
C PHE A 256 3.46 -6.42 -5.46
N LEU A 257 3.34 -5.19 -5.97
CA LEU A 257 2.21 -4.76 -6.79
C LEU A 257 2.47 -5.01 -8.27
N ASP A 258 1.37 -5.24 -8.99
CA ASP A 258 1.42 -5.47 -10.43
C ASP A 258 1.78 -4.20 -11.22
N HIS A 259 2.23 -4.37 -12.47
CA HIS A 259 2.61 -3.23 -13.31
C HIS A 259 1.40 -2.29 -13.56
N PRO A 260 1.56 -0.97 -13.42
CA PRO A 260 0.46 -0.02 -13.64
C PRO A 260 0.13 0.25 -15.12
N VAL A 261 0.76 -0.43 -16.08
CA VAL A 261 0.56 -0.17 -17.52
C VAL A 261 0.21 -1.43 -18.30
N ALA A 262 -0.42 -1.23 -19.45
CA ALA A 262 -0.75 -2.31 -20.39
C ALA A 262 0.49 -2.90 -21.09
N ASN A 263 1.47 -2.07 -21.44
CA ASN A 263 2.68 -2.48 -22.13
C ASN A 263 3.77 -2.88 -21.14
N ARG A 264 3.79 -4.15 -20.76
CA ARG A 264 4.70 -4.64 -19.72
C ARG A 264 6.01 -5.18 -20.33
N PRO A 265 7.19 -4.81 -19.78
CA PRO A 265 8.48 -5.35 -20.22
C PRO A 265 8.65 -6.85 -19.96
N ASP A 266 7.87 -7.41 -19.03
CA ASP A 266 7.91 -8.81 -18.63
C ASP A 266 7.11 -9.74 -19.57
N GLY A 267 6.51 -9.20 -20.63
CA GLY A 267 5.71 -9.96 -21.59
C GLY A 267 4.35 -10.43 -21.06
N PHE A 268 4.03 -10.14 -19.79
CA PHE A 268 2.68 -10.39 -19.27
C PHE A 268 1.74 -9.37 -19.84
N ARG A 269 0.79 -9.81 -20.67
CA ARG A 269 -0.41 -9.01 -20.91
C ARG A 269 -1.41 -9.46 -19.85
N PRO A 270 -1.87 -8.58 -18.94
CA PRO A 270 -3.04 -8.94 -18.14
C PRO A 270 -4.13 -9.33 -19.14
N VAL A 271 -4.73 -10.50 -18.95
CA VAL A 271 -5.85 -10.93 -19.79
C VAL A 271 -6.86 -9.77 -19.80
N PRO A 272 -7.49 -9.42 -20.94
CA PRO A 272 -8.43 -8.30 -21.03
C PRO A 272 -9.55 -8.35 -19.97
N THR A 273 -9.83 -9.53 -19.43
CA THR A 273 -10.78 -9.83 -18.35
C THR A 273 -10.23 -9.72 -16.92
N ALA A 274 -8.97 -9.35 -16.71
CA ALA A 274 -8.46 -9.04 -15.38
C ALA A 274 -9.35 -7.95 -14.76
N PRO A 275 -9.76 -8.07 -13.48
CA PRO A 275 -10.75 -7.18 -12.88
C PRO A 275 -10.22 -5.75 -12.91
N ARG A 276 -10.67 -4.97 -13.89
CA ARG A 276 -10.50 -3.53 -13.89
C ARG A 276 -11.41 -2.99 -12.81
N LEU A 277 -10.91 -2.07 -12.00
CA LEU A 277 -11.76 -1.37 -11.04
C LEU A 277 -12.82 -0.59 -11.83
N GLN A 278 -14.05 -1.07 -11.78
CA GLN A 278 -15.22 -0.33 -12.26
C GLN A 278 -15.81 0.38 -11.05
N CYS A 279 -15.67 1.71 -11.02
CA CYS A 279 -16.27 2.51 -9.99
C CYS A 279 -17.79 2.58 -10.19
N PRO A 280 -18.59 2.54 -9.11
CA PRO A 280 -20.03 2.74 -9.21
C PRO A 280 -20.37 4.11 -9.79
N THR A 281 -21.62 4.28 -10.22
CA THR A 281 -22.15 5.60 -10.58
C THR A 281 -22.00 6.55 -9.38
N ASN A 282 -21.66 7.82 -9.66
CA ASN A 282 -21.31 8.85 -8.66
C ASN A 282 -19.96 8.69 -7.96
N TYR A 283 -19.03 7.88 -8.48
CA TYR A 283 -17.65 7.84 -8.00
C TYR A 283 -16.69 8.37 -9.07
N THR A 284 -15.54 8.90 -8.65
CA THR A 284 -14.40 9.17 -9.52
C THR A 284 -13.34 8.11 -9.31
N ALA A 285 -12.83 7.54 -10.40
CA ALA A 285 -11.69 6.64 -10.37
C ALA A 285 -10.39 7.44 -10.31
N ILE A 286 -9.48 7.03 -9.45
CA ILE A 286 -8.11 7.52 -9.39
C ILE A 286 -7.16 6.32 -9.49
N PRO A 287 -6.25 6.29 -10.47
CA PRO A 287 -6.15 7.22 -11.60
C PRO A 287 -7.36 7.07 -12.54
N PRO A 288 -7.67 8.09 -13.35
CA PRO A 288 -8.77 8.02 -14.32
C PRO A 288 -8.47 6.97 -15.40
N GLN A 289 -9.50 6.44 -16.04
CA GLN A 289 -9.31 5.58 -17.22
C GLN A 289 -8.66 6.41 -18.33
N ASN A 290 -7.65 5.84 -19.00
CA ASN A 290 -6.80 6.52 -20.00
C ASN A 290 -5.95 7.66 -19.41
N ASN A 291 -5.26 7.40 -18.30
CA ASN A 291 -4.39 8.36 -17.64
C ASN A 291 -3.11 8.61 -18.47
N PRO A 292 -2.86 9.84 -18.94
CA PRO A 292 -1.66 10.17 -19.73
C PRO A 292 -0.34 9.91 -18.99
N SER A 293 -0.36 9.75 -17.65
CA SER A 293 0.82 9.45 -16.83
C SER A 293 1.38 8.04 -17.04
N GLY A 294 0.77 7.22 -17.91
CA GLY A 294 1.17 5.83 -18.11
C GLY A 294 0.85 5.00 -16.86
N PHE A 295 -0.38 5.13 -16.36
CA PHE A 295 -0.99 4.33 -15.31
C PHE A 295 -2.38 3.83 -15.77
N ASP A 296 -2.50 3.42 -17.03
CA ASP A 296 -3.78 3.08 -17.67
C ASP A 296 -4.43 1.79 -17.16
N LEU A 297 -3.67 0.93 -16.49
CA LEU A 297 -4.16 -0.29 -15.85
C LEU A 297 -3.65 -0.37 -14.42
N PRO A 298 -4.09 0.56 -13.56
CA PRO A 298 -3.54 0.71 -12.22
C PRO A 298 -3.71 -0.58 -11.43
N SER A 299 -2.62 -1.00 -10.78
CA SER A 299 -2.67 -2.08 -9.80
C SER A 299 -2.98 -1.56 -8.40
N PHE A 300 -2.88 -0.25 -8.18
CA PHE A 300 -3.49 0.44 -7.05
C PHE A 300 -4.42 1.52 -7.58
N ALA A 301 -5.71 1.39 -7.26
CA ALA A 301 -6.72 2.35 -7.67
C ALA A 301 -7.74 2.57 -6.58
N VAL A 302 -8.35 3.75 -6.57
CA VAL A 302 -9.45 4.07 -5.64
C VAL A 302 -10.63 4.68 -6.39
N CYS A 303 -11.83 4.45 -5.87
CA CYS A 303 -13.02 5.17 -6.26
C CYS A 303 -13.45 6.06 -5.10
N VAL A 304 -13.55 7.37 -5.32
CA VAL A 304 -14.01 8.33 -4.31
C VAL A 304 -15.40 8.84 -4.69
N SER A 305 -16.34 8.82 -3.76
CA SER A 305 -17.69 9.36 -3.98
C SER A 305 -17.62 10.83 -4.39
N LYS A 306 -18.22 11.17 -5.54
CA LYS A 306 -18.32 12.55 -6.05
C LYS A 306 -19.13 13.40 -5.09
N ALA A 307 -18.64 14.62 -4.82
CA ALA A 307 -19.52 15.69 -4.38
C ALA A 307 -20.45 16.05 -5.56
N THR A 308 -21.72 16.33 -5.29
CA THR A 308 -22.70 16.66 -6.34
C THR A 308 -22.19 17.85 -7.17
N PRO A 309 -22.08 17.74 -8.51
CA PRO A 309 -21.56 18.82 -9.34
C PRO A 309 -22.40 20.09 -9.18
N GLY A 310 -21.76 21.24 -9.00
CA GLY A 310 -22.44 22.54 -8.85
C GLY A 310 -22.94 22.85 -7.43
N VAL A 311 -22.83 21.92 -6.49
CA VAL A 311 -22.99 22.20 -5.06
C VAL A 311 -21.56 22.27 -4.50
N PRO A 312 -21.11 23.40 -3.89
CA PRO A 312 -19.90 23.36 -3.09
C PRO A 312 -20.02 22.21 -2.09
N PRO A 313 -18.93 21.56 -1.62
CA PRO A 313 -19.01 20.46 -0.67
C PRO A 313 -19.55 20.95 0.70
N THR A 314 -20.81 21.34 0.74
CA THR A 314 -21.62 21.72 1.90
C THR A 314 -22.35 20.50 2.45
N SER A 315 -22.44 19.41 1.67
CA SER A 315 -22.85 18.14 2.24
C SER A 315 -21.70 17.59 3.07
N LYS A 316 -21.74 17.92 4.35
CA LYS A 316 -20.98 17.39 5.49
C LYS A 316 -21.19 15.88 5.71
N LYS A 317 -21.35 15.12 4.62
CA LYS A 317 -21.55 13.68 4.62
C LYS A 317 -20.20 12.98 4.65
N ASN A 318 -20.17 11.80 5.26
CA ASN A 318 -19.00 10.96 5.22
C ASN A 318 -18.74 10.54 3.77
N GLN A 319 -17.52 10.77 3.28
CA GLN A 319 -17.12 10.34 1.94
C GLN A 319 -16.86 8.84 1.94
N ASP A 320 -17.27 8.18 0.85
CA ASP A 320 -17.10 6.75 0.67
C ASP A 320 -15.98 6.49 -0.34
N VAL A 321 -15.09 5.55 -0.01
CA VAL A 321 -13.89 5.25 -0.75
C VAL A 321 -13.77 3.74 -0.95
N ILE A 322 -13.74 3.31 -2.21
CA ILE A 322 -13.47 1.93 -2.57
C ILE A 322 -12.00 1.82 -2.95
N VAL A 323 -11.25 0.95 -2.27
CA VAL A 323 -9.83 0.73 -2.54
C VAL A 323 -9.64 -0.61 -3.24
N PHE A 324 -8.83 -0.61 -4.29
CA PHE A 324 -8.48 -1.78 -5.08
C PHE A 324 -6.98 -1.95 -5.15
N LEU A 325 -6.52 -3.16 -4.90
CA LEU A 325 -5.12 -3.53 -5.04
C LEU A 325 -4.96 -4.82 -5.83
N ARG A 326 -3.98 -4.85 -6.74
CA ARG A 326 -3.58 -6.01 -7.54
C ARG A 326 -2.12 -6.37 -7.27
N GLY A 327 -1.91 -7.45 -6.55
CA GLY A 327 -0.60 -8.00 -6.24
C GLY A 327 -0.02 -8.82 -7.39
N ASN A 328 1.32 -8.81 -7.48
CA ASN A 328 2.08 -9.65 -8.39
C ASN A 328 3.26 -10.31 -7.64
N PRO A 329 3.21 -11.63 -7.41
CA PRO A 329 4.27 -12.36 -6.72
C PRO A 329 5.57 -12.56 -7.56
N THR A 330 5.61 -12.09 -8.81
CA THR A 330 6.80 -12.14 -9.66
C THR A 330 7.96 -11.40 -9.00
N GLY A 331 9.12 -12.05 -8.92
CA GLY A 331 10.30 -11.51 -8.23
C GLY A 331 10.51 -12.09 -6.82
N LYS A 332 9.52 -12.80 -6.24
CA LYS A 332 9.76 -13.63 -5.04
C LYS A 332 10.60 -14.86 -5.42
N ALA A 333 11.38 -15.36 -4.45
CA ALA A 333 12.36 -16.42 -4.67
C ALA A 333 11.74 -17.66 -5.33
N GLY A 334 12.27 -18.05 -6.49
CA GLY A 334 11.81 -19.23 -7.23
C GLY A 334 10.54 -19.04 -8.07
N VAL A 335 9.98 -17.83 -8.15
CA VAL A 335 8.79 -17.53 -8.95
C VAL A 335 9.15 -16.60 -10.11
N LYS A 336 9.20 -17.17 -11.32
CA LYS A 336 9.40 -16.40 -12.55
C LYS A 336 8.10 -15.73 -13.02
N ILE A 337 6.99 -16.46 -12.88
CA ILE A 337 5.69 -16.12 -13.42
C ILE A 337 4.64 -16.69 -12.48
N ALA A 338 3.69 -15.87 -12.04
CA ALA A 338 2.60 -16.34 -11.21
C ALA A 338 1.32 -15.53 -11.47
N PRO A 339 0.15 -16.10 -11.12
CA PRO A 339 -1.12 -15.48 -11.41
C PRO A 339 -1.29 -14.26 -10.52
N LEU A 340 -1.95 -13.24 -11.06
CA LEU A 340 -2.21 -12.00 -10.34
C LEU A 340 -3.27 -12.23 -9.25
N LEU A 341 -3.13 -11.50 -8.15
CA LEU A 341 -4.09 -11.50 -7.05
C LEU A 341 -4.73 -10.12 -6.98
N ALA A 342 -6.04 -10.03 -6.79
CA ALA A 342 -6.73 -8.76 -6.63
C ALA A 342 -7.59 -8.77 -5.36
N ILE A 343 -7.53 -7.68 -4.61
CA ILE A 343 -8.35 -7.46 -3.42
C ILE A 343 -9.04 -6.10 -3.52
N ARG A 344 -10.25 -6.02 -2.98
CA ARG A 344 -11.07 -4.81 -2.96
C ARG A 344 -11.73 -4.66 -1.61
N THR A 345 -11.77 -3.44 -1.10
CA THR A 345 -12.49 -3.10 0.13
C THR A 345 -13.12 -1.72 0.00
N GLN A 346 -13.99 -1.38 0.95
CA GLN A 346 -14.70 -0.12 1.00
C GLN A 346 -14.57 0.47 2.39
N ALA A 347 -14.27 1.76 2.46
CA ALA A 347 -14.06 2.51 3.68
C ALA A 347 -14.80 3.83 3.61
N VAL A 348 -15.48 4.17 4.70
CA VAL A 348 -16.18 5.44 4.84
C VAL A 348 -15.34 6.34 5.75
N ALA A 349 -15.05 7.55 5.30
CA ALA A 349 -14.29 8.55 6.04
C ALA A 349 -15.13 9.14 7.19
N ARG A 350 -14.69 8.94 8.44
CA ARG A 350 -15.47 9.28 9.64
C ARG A 350 -14.92 10.48 10.41
N GLY A 351 -13.83 11.09 9.97
CA GLY A 351 -13.26 12.27 10.62
C GLY A 351 -14.27 13.41 10.70
N VAL A 352 -14.44 14.00 11.88
CA VAL A 352 -15.43 15.05 12.12
C VAL A 352 -14.74 16.41 12.14
N VAL A 353 -15.03 17.23 11.14
CA VAL A 353 -14.81 18.67 11.20
C VAL A 353 -16.05 19.33 10.62
N ASP A 354 -16.70 20.16 11.44
CA ASP A 354 -17.93 20.88 11.13
C ASP A 354 -19.07 20.02 10.58
N LYS A 355 -19.15 18.71 10.88
CA LYS A 355 -20.27 17.89 10.41
C LYS A 355 -21.55 18.24 11.17
N THR A 356 -22.60 18.58 10.43
CA THR A 356 -23.95 18.74 10.98
C THR A 356 -24.59 17.36 10.99
N PRO A 357 -25.01 16.84 12.15
CA PRO A 357 -25.79 15.61 12.19
C PRO A 357 -27.03 15.78 11.31
N VAL A 358 -27.34 14.74 10.56
CA VAL A 358 -28.59 14.66 9.79
C VAL A 358 -29.53 13.85 10.67
N ASP A 359 -30.67 14.43 11.03
CA ASP A 359 -31.72 13.76 11.82
C ASP A 359 -32.32 12.54 11.08
#